data_AF-A0A8S9QC22-F1
#
_entry.id   AF-A0A8S9QC22-F1
#
_cell.length_a   1.000
_cell.length_b   1.000
_cell.length_c   1.000
_cell.angle_alpha   90.00
_cell.angle_beta   90.00
_cell.angle_gamma   90.00
#
_symmetry.space_group_name_H-M   'P 1'
#
loop_
_entity.id
_entity.type
_entity.pdbx_description
1 polymer ?
#
loop_
_entity_poly.entity_id
_entity_poly.type
_entity_poly.pdbx_seq_one_letter_code
_entity_poly.pdbx_strand_id
1 'polypeptide(L)'
;MNLPKGLLPLDTMTEIGFNKSTGYIWIKMKNKVQHKFKAIGKNVSYDSEVTAFVEKRRMRSLTGIKSKELLIWVTISEIYVDDQDTTKITFAGPSGLSRSFPVSAFEDEK
;
A
#
# COMPACT_ATOMS: atom_id res chain seq x y z
N MET A 1 7.45 -5.43 9.82
CA MET A 1 6.36 -5.41 8.82
C MET A 1 6.34 -6.76 8.14
N ASN A 2 5.35 -7.60 8.41
CA ASN A 2 5.19 -8.89 7.71
C ASN A 2 4.18 -8.67 6.56
N LEU A 3 4.56 -7.77 5.64
CA LEU A 3 3.82 -7.38 4.45
C LEU A 3 4.77 -7.55 3.26
N PRO A 4 4.26 -7.88 2.06
CA PRO A 4 5.08 -8.04 0.87
C PRO A 4 5.85 -6.75 0.54
N LYS A 5 7.10 -6.90 0.09
CA LYS A 5 8.03 -5.77 -0.11
C LYS A 5 7.70 -4.93 -1.34
N GLY A 6 7.04 -5.52 -2.35
CA GLY A 6 6.66 -4.83 -3.59
C GLY A 6 5.48 -3.86 -3.49
N LEU A 7 4.94 -3.61 -2.29
CA LEU A 7 3.78 -2.74 -2.11
C LEU A 7 4.05 -1.24 -2.34
N LEU A 8 5.31 -0.82 -2.26
CA LEU A 8 5.71 0.58 -2.27
C LEU A 8 6.76 0.84 -3.37
N PRO A 9 6.67 1.96 -4.10
CA PRO A 9 7.61 2.29 -5.17
C PRO A 9 8.93 2.84 -4.62
N LEU A 10 9.82 1.93 -4.19
CA LEU A 10 11.05 2.30 -3.49
C LEU A 10 12.07 3.06 -4.35
N ASP A 11 12.09 2.83 -5.67
CA ASP A 11 13.11 3.37 -6.58
C ASP A 11 13.04 4.90 -6.78
N THR A 12 11.94 5.52 -6.37
CA THR A 12 11.68 6.96 -6.56
C THR A 12 11.70 7.77 -5.25
N MET A 13 11.99 7.09 -4.14
CA MET A 13 12.02 7.69 -2.81
C MET A 13 13.17 8.67 -2.66
N THR A 14 12.88 9.83 -2.09
CA THR A 14 13.87 10.84 -1.70
C THR A 14 14.09 10.85 -0.18
N GLU A 15 13.08 10.47 0.60
CA GLU A 15 13.12 10.46 2.06
C GLU A 15 12.23 9.33 2.59
N ILE A 16 12.70 8.64 3.62
CA ILE A 16 11.88 7.74 4.43
C ILE A 16 12.14 8.04 5.90
N GLY A 17 11.06 8.13 6.68
CA GLY A 17 11.16 8.30 8.12
C GLY A 17 10.22 7.35 8.85
N PHE A 18 10.67 6.91 10.02
CA PHE A 18 9.93 5.98 10.86
C PHE A 18 10.06 6.37 12.32
N ASN A 19 8.93 6.73 12.93
CA ASN A 19 8.83 6.93 14.36
C ASN A 19 8.52 5.59 15.04
N LYS A 20 9.54 5.01 15.68
CA LYS A 20 9.45 3.70 16.34
C LYS A 20 8.48 3.67 17.52
N SER A 21 8.28 4.77 18.25
CA SER A 21 7.41 4.77 19.44
C SER A 21 5.92 4.77 19.06
N THR A 22 5.57 5.38 17.93
CA THR A 22 4.18 5.48 17.46
C THR A 22 3.85 4.50 16.33
N GLY A 23 4.85 3.95 15.66
CA GLY A 23 4.68 3.17 14.44
C GLY A 23 4.40 4.03 13.19
N TYR A 24 4.47 5.36 13.30
CA TYR A 24 4.23 6.26 12.17
C TYR A 24 5.38 6.20 11.16
N ILE A 25 5.04 6.04 9.88
CA ILE A 25 5.97 6.05 8.74
C ILE A 25 5.56 7.13 7.75
N TRP A 26 6.54 7.78 7.14
CA TRP A 26 6.33 8.63 5.97
C TRP A 26 7.39 8.36 4.91
N ILE A 27 6.98 8.54 3.67
CA ILE A 27 7.78 8.33 2.47
C ILE A 27 7.55 9.54 1.60
N LYS A 28 8.64 10.21 1.18
CA LYS A 28 8.59 11.25 0.17
C LYS A 28 9.24 10.79 -1.12
N MET A 29 8.66 11.19 -2.23
CA MET A 29 9.12 10.95 -3.59
C MET A 29 9.22 12.27 -4.33
N LYS A 30 10.10 12.33 -5.33
CA LYS A 30 10.30 13.54 -6.13
C LYS A 30 9.01 13.98 -6.85
N ASN A 31 8.22 13.02 -7.33
CA ASN A 31 6.98 13.25 -8.06
C ASN A 31 5.96 12.16 -7.70
N LYS A 32 4.69 12.39 -8.06
CA LYS A 32 3.65 11.35 -8.06
C LYS A 32 4.04 10.21 -8.99
N VAL A 33 3.81 8.96 -8.55
CA VAL A 33 4.11 7.74 -9.30
C VAL A 33 2.81 6.99 -9.61
N GLN A 34 2.71 6.43 -10.81
CA GLN A 34 1.69 5.42 -11.13
C GLN A 34 2.39 4.10 -11.42
N HIS A 35 1.87 3.02 -10.85
CA HIS A 35 2.38 1.68 -11.02
C HIS A 35 1.22 0.75 -11.39
N LYS A 36 1.52 -0.28 -12.18
CA LYS A 36 0.54 -1.31 -12.55
C LYS A 36 1.02 -2.65 -11.99
N PHE A 37 0.34 -3.14 -10.97
CA PHE A 37 0.53 -4.51 -10.47
C PHE A 37 -0.01 -5.47 -11.52
N LYS A 38 0.89 -6.06 -12.31
CA LYS A 38 0.50 -6.86 -13.49
C LYS A 38 -0.27 -8.11 -13.09
N ALA A 39 0.15 -8.77 -12.01
CA ALA A 39 -0.46 -10.01 -11.51
C ALA A 39 -1.96 -9.88 -11.18
N ILE A 40 -2.41 -8.69 -10.76
CA ILE A 40 -3.81 -8.42 -10.40
C ILE A 40 -4.50 -7.43 -11.34
N GLY A 41 -3.79 -6.95 -12.37
CA GLY A 41 -4.30 -5.99 -13.34
C GLY A 41 -4.73 -4.64 -12.76
N LYS A 42 -4.15 -4.21 -11.63
CA LYS A 42 -4.54 -2.96 -10.95
C LYS A 42 -3.54 -1.83 -11.19
N ASN A 43 -4.05 -0.66 -11.55
CA ASN A 43 -3.27 0.58 -11.56
C ASN A 43 -3.40 1.26 -10.21
N VAL A 44 -2.27 1.60 -9.61
CA VAL A 44 -2.17 2.28 -8.32
C VAL A 44 -1.40 3.57 -8.50
N SER A 45 -1.86 4.64 -7.88
CA SER A 45 -1.17 5.92 -7.85
C SER A 45 -0.69 6.22 -6.44
N TYR A 46 0.58 6.62 -6.34
CA TYR A 46 1.24 7.08 -5.12
C TYR A 46 1.51 8.57 -5.27
N ASP A 47 1.01 9.39 -4.37
CA ASP A 47 1.31 10.83 -4.31
C ASP A 47 2.75 11.06 -3.84
N SER A 48 3.27 12.29 -3.95
CA SER A 48 4.67 12.59 -3.57
C SER A 48 4.97 12.41 -2.08
N GLU A 49 3.94 12.30 -1.25
CA GLU A 49 4.05 11.91 0.16
C GLU A 49 3.03 10.81 0.47
N VAL A 50 3.51 9.72 1.07
CA VAL A 50 2.72 8.58 1.54
C VAL A 50 3.00 8.42 3.03
N THR A 51 1.95 8.32 3.84
CA THR A 51 2.09 8.16 5.30
C THR A 51 1.18 7.05 5.82
N ALA A 52 1.56 6.42 6.92
CA ALA A 52 0.73 5.40 7.58
C ALA A 52 1.16 5.19 9.03
N PHE A 53 0.34 4.46 9.79
CA PHE A 53 0.78 3.77 10.99
C PHE A 53 1.00 2.29 10.69
N VAL A 54 2.17 1.80 11.06
CA VAL A 54 2.62 0.43 10.81
C VAL A 54 2.40 -0.43 12.05
N GLU A 55 1.74 -1.55 11.84
CA GLU A 55 1.51 -2.59 12.84
C GLU A 55 1.99 -3.95 12.31
N LYS A 56 1.86 -5.00 13.13
CA LYS A 56 2.13 -6.36 12.67
C LYS A 56 1.13 -6.70 11.55
N ARG A 57 1.64 -6.98 10.34
CA ARG A 57 0.85 -7.35 9.14
C ARG A 57 -0.17 -6.30 8.67
N ARG A 58 -0.07 -5.04 9.12
CA ARG A 58 -1.04 -4.00 8.78
C ARG A 58 -0.38 -2.63 8.62
N MET A 59 -0.89 -1.85 7.68
CA MET A 59 -0.73 -0.41 7.59
C MET A 59 -2.12 0.21 7.69
N ARG A 60 -2.31 1.13 8.63
CA ARG A 60 -3.59 1.82 8.85
C ARG A 60 -3.43 3.34 8.70
N SER A 61 -4.54 4.03 8.50
CA SER A 61 -4.57 5.48 8.23
C SER A 61 -3.61 5.87 7.10
N LEU A 62 -3.54 5.01 6.08
CA LEU A 62 -2.69 5.19 4.92
C LEU A 62 -3.18 6.38 4.10
N THR A 63 -2.26 7.25 3.71
CA THR A 63 -2.52 8.41 2.86
C THR A 63 -1.64 8.40 1.62
N GLY A 64 -2.06 9.13 0.59
CA GLY A 64 -1.29 9.26 -0.66
C GLY A 64 -1.35 8.06 -1.59
N ILE A 65 -2.22 7.06 -1.34
CA ILE A 65 -2.38 5.89 -2.21
C ILE A 65 -3.82 5.80 -2.74
N LYS A 66 -3.95 5.58 -4.06
CA LYS A 66 -5.24 5.34 -4.72
C LYS A 66 -5.13 4.16 -5.68
N SER A 67 -6.15 3.31 -5.72
CA SER A 67 -6.33 2.27 -6.74
C SER A 67 -7.31 2.74 -7.80
N LYS A 68 -7.08 2.41 -9.07
CA LYS A 68 -8.03 2.66 -10.16
C LYS A 68 -9.05 1.53 -10.23
N GLU A 69 -10.32 1.87 -10.03
CA GLU A 69 -11.45 0.98 -10.19
C GLU A 69 -12.30 1.48 -11.37
N LEU A 70 -12.31 0.73 -12.48
CA LEU A 70 -12.94 1.13 -13.74
C LEU A 70 -12.51 2.54 -14.17
N LEU A 71 -13.39 3.53 -14.04
CA LEU A 71 -13.17 4.93 -14.43
C LEU A 71 -12.80 5.84 -13.24
N ILE A 72 -12.87 5.37 -11.99
CA ILE A 72 -12.65 6.19 -10.80
C ILE A 72 -11.39 5.80 -10.04
N TRP A 73 -10.78 6.77 -9.36
CA TRP A 73 -9.69 6.52 -8.41
C TRP A 73 -10.25 6.44 -7.00
N VAL A 74 -9.99 5.33 -6.32
CA VAL A 74 -10.45 5.04 -4.96
C VAL A 74 -9.27 5.11 -4.00
N THR A 75 -9.41 5.90 -2.93
CA THR A 75 -8.39 6.00 -1.88
C THR A 75 -8.25 4.69 -1.10
N ILE A 76 -7.02 4.29 -0.82
CA ILE A 76 -6.71 3.17 0.07
C ILE A 76 -6.28 3.75 1.42
N SER A 77 -6.99 3.40 2.48
CA SER A 77 -6.70 3.85 3.85
C SER A 77 -6.13 2.74 4.73
N GLU A 78 -6.29 1.48 4.34
CA GLU A 78 -5.72 0.36 5.07
C GLU A 78 -5.23 -0.75 4.15
N ILE A 79 -4.15 -1.41 4.56
CA ILE A 79 -3.61 -2.61 3.92
C ILE A 79 -3.30 -3.60 5.03
N TYR A 80 -3.79 -4.83 4.94
CA TYR A 80 -3.50 -5.85 5.95
C TYR A 80 -3.51 -7.28 5.40
N VAL A 81 -2.78 -8.16 6.06
CA VAL A 81 -2.85 -9.62 5.87
C VAL A 81 -3.59 -10.19 7.08
N ASP A 82 -4.63 -10.98 6.83
CA ASP A 82 -5.42 -11.61 7.91
C ASP A 82 -4.56 -12.66 8.62
N ASP A 83 -4.68 -12.74 9.94
CA ASP A 83 -3.98 -13.75 10.73
C ASP A 83 -4.53 -15.15 10.51
N GLN A 84 -5.80 -15.28 10.11
CA GLN A 84 -6.45 -16.56 9.78
C GLN A 84 -6.11 -17.04 8.35
N ASP A 85 -5.88 -16.10 7.42
CA ASP A 85 -5.50 -16.40 6.04
C ASP A 85 -4.32 -15.53 5.61
N THR A 86 -3.12 -16.00 5.94
CA THR A 86 -1.87 -15.30 5.60
C THR A 86 -1.52 -15.36 4.11
N THR A 87 -2.30 -16.09 3.30
CA THR A 87 -2.07 -16.20 1.85
C THR A 87 -2.66 -15.02 1.09
N LYS A 88 -3.52 -14.22 1.75
CA LYS A 88 -4.19 -13.07 1.14
C LYS A 88 -3.83 -11.76 1.84
N ILE A 89 -3.73 -10.73 1.03
CA ILE A 89 -3.60 -9.34 1.46
C ILE A 89 -4.82 -8.54 1.03
N THR A 90 -5.33 -7.71 1.91
CA THR A 90 -6.53 -6.90 1.73
C THR A 90 -6.19 -5.43 1.68
N PHE A 91 -6.80 -4.72 0.74
CA PHE A 91 -6.72 -3.28 0.56
C PHE A 91 -8.12 -2.70 0.78
N ALA A 92 -8.25 -1.79 1.74
CA ALA A 92 -9.52 -1.19 2.10
C ALA A 92 -9.50 0.33 1.94
N GLY A 93 -10.62 0.89 1.49
CA GLY A 93 -10.85 2.33 1.45
C GLY A 93 -11.58 2.83 2.69
N PRO A 94 -11.71 4.17 2.85
CA PRO A 94 -12.34 4.77 4.03
C PRO A 94 -13.82 4.41 4.21
N SER A 95 -14.50 4.03 3.14
CA SER A 95 -15.91 3.62 3.14
C SER A 95 -16.16 2.18 3.57
N GLY A 96 -15.10 1.42 3.90
CA GLY A 96 -15.19 0.00 4.27
C GLY A 96 -15.22 -0.96 3.07
N LEU A 97 -15.27 -0.45 1.84
CA LEU A 97 -15.09 -1.29 0.66
C LEU A 97 -13.64 -1.79 0.59
N SER A 98 -13.47 -3.09 0.43
CA SER A 98 -12.16 -3.72 0.35
C SER A 98 -12.07 -4.74 -0.77
N ARG A 99 -10.83 -5.08 -1.15
CA ARG A 99 -10.53 -6.23 -2.02
C ARG A 99 -9.32 -6.97 -1.49
N SER A 100 -9.35 -8.29 -1.63
CA SER A 100 -8.25 -9.17 -1.25
C SER A 100 -7.62 -9.84 -2.47
N PHE A 101 -6.31 -10.02 -2.43
CA PHE A 101 -5.51 -10.63 -3.49
C PHE A 101 -4.48 -11.59 -2.87
N PRO A 102 -3.93 -12.55 -3.62
CA PRO A 102 -2.83 -13.38 -3.15
C PRO A 102 -1.61 -12.52 -2.77
N VAL A 103 -0.96 -12.82 -1.64
CA VAL A 103 0.26 -12.13 -1.19
C VAL A 103 1.38 -12.22 -2.24
N SER A 104 1.52 -13.38 -2.88
CA SER A 104 2.52 -13.64 -3.93
C SER A 104 2.44 -12.68 -5.12
N ALA A 105 1.28 -12.05 -5.35
CA ALA A 105 1.13 -11.04 -6.40
C ALA A 105 1.91 -9.73 -6.13
N PHE A 106 2.52 -9.60 -4.95
CA PHE A 106 3.25 -8.40 -4.52
C PHE A 106 4.67 -8.70 -3.99
N GLU A 107 5.11 -9.96 -3.99
CA GLU A 107 6.43 -10.35 -3.46
C GLU A 107 7.57 -10.12 -4.46
N ASP A 108 7.32 -10.34 -5.76
CA ASP A 108 8.30 -10.27 -6.86
C ASP A 108 8.01 -9.13 -7.86
N GLU A 109 7.16 -8.18 -7.50
CA GLU A 109 6.88 -7.01 -8.37
C GLU A 109 8.15 -6.14 -8.45
N LYS A 110 8.62 -5.90 -9.68
CA LYS A 110 9.74 -5.01 -10.02
C LYS A 110 9.22 -3.73 -10.65
#